data_AF-A0A5C7JYB5-F1
#
_entry.id   AF-A0A5C7JYB5-F1
#
_cell.length_a   1.000
_cell.length_b   1.000
_cell.length_c   1.000
_cell.angle_alpha   90.00
_cell.angle_beta   90.00
_cell.angle_gamma   90.00
#
_symmetry.space_group_name_H-M   'P 1'
#
loop_
_entity.id
_entity.type
_entity.pdbx_description
1 polymer ?
#
loop_
_entity_poly.entity_id
_entity_poly.type
_entity_poly.pdbx_seq_one_letter_code
_entity_poly.pdbx_strand_id
1 'polypeptide(L)'
;MFLERAMKKQQEGVMLLEALIAIVIFSLGVLGVVGMQASAVSTVQDAKYRTDAGLLANELLGMMWAQQSQQEIGGKSPGQRLREAFEGDGSGGVTDGAQYTAWLARVASTLPGVAAAPPLVVVGRTSVCDFTNTADSQLGLAALNNQAATSTRVCVVIRWQTPKETSPRNYRVVVDII
;
A
#
# COMPACT_ATOMS: atom_id res chain seq x y z
N MET A 1 26.81 -11.99 82.26
CA MET A 1 25.65 -11.46 81.51
C MET A 1 26.05 -10.10 80.94
N PHE A 2 26.88 -10.11 79.89
CA PHE A 2 27.28 -8.90 79.16
C PHE A 2 26.39 -8.78 77.93
N LEU A 3 25.70 -7.66 77.84
CA LEU A 3 24.79 -7.29 76.77
C LEU A 3 25.58 -7.01 75.49
N GLU A 4 25.50 -7.88 74.49
CA GLU A 4 25.78 -7.48 73.11
C GLU A 4 24.67 -6.52 72.64
N ARG A 5 24.91 -5.23 72.84
CA ARG A 5 24.13 -4.19 72.17
C ARG A 5 24.52 -4.20 70.70
N ALA A 6 23.73 -4.90 69.89
CA ALA A 6 23.76 -4.80 68.44
C ALA A 6 23.50 -3.34 68.04
N MET A 7 24.52 -2.72 67.47
CA MET A 7 24.51 -1.34 67.00
C MET A 7 23.60 -1.27 65.75
N LYS A 8 22.34 -0.83 65.90
CA LYS A 8 21.47 -0.51 64.77
C LYS A 8 22.08 0.68 64.03
N LYS A 9 22.79 0.43 62.93
CA LYS A 9 23.32 1.45 62.05
C LYS A 9 22.18 2.25 61.41
N GLN A 10 22.36 3.56 61.39
CA GLN A 10 21.51 4.56 60.75
C GLN A 10 21.24 4.19 59.28
N GLN A 11 19.99 3.95 58.94
CA GLN A 11 19.53 3.62 57.59
C GLN A 11 18.34 4.52 57.21
N GLU A 12 18.44 5.83 57.48
CA GLU A 12 17.31 6.77 57.26
C GLU A 12 17.56 7.81 56.15
N GLY A 13 18.76 7.92 55.58
CA GLY A 13 19.07 8.95 54.57
C GLY A 13 19.04 8.50 53.11
N VAL A 14 19.20 7.21 52.82
CA VAL A 14 19.39 6.70 51.44
C VAL A 14 18.06 6.34 50.76
N MET A 15 16.99 6.12 51.53
CA MET A 15 15.69 5.64 51.02
C MET A 15 15.05 6.60 50.00
N LEU A 16 15.16 7.91 50.22
CA LEU A 16 14.58 8.91 49.31
C LEU A 16 15.33 8.95 47.97
N LEU A 17 16.66 8.85 48.02
CA LEU A 17 17.50 8.81 46.82
C LEU A 17 17.27 7.51 46.02
N GLU A 18 17.13 6.38 46.72
CA GLU A 18 16.82 5.08 46.11
C GLU A 18 15.46 5.11 45.41
N ALA A 19 14.43 5.67 46.05
CA ALA A 19 13.11 5.84 45.44
C ALA A 19 13.14 6.78 44.22
N LEU A 20 13.90 7.88 44.27
CA LEU A 20 14.04 8.80 43.13
C LEU A 20 14.69 8.10 41.93
N ILE A 21 15.79 7.37 42.15
CA ILE A 21 16.49 6.63 41.10
C ILE A 21 15.56 5.54 40.53
N ALA A 22 14.83 4.82 41.38
CA ALA A 22 13.86 3.82 40.94
C ALA A 22 12.76 4.43 40.05
N ILE A 23 12.19 5.58 40.42
CA ILE A 23 11.17 6.27 39.62
C ILE A 23 11.74 6.75 38.28
N VAL A 24 12.97 7.28 38.25
CA VAL A 24 13.62 7.73 37.01
C VAL A 24 13.86 6.56 36.06
N ILE A 25 14.48 5.47 36.54
CA ILE A 25 14.74 4.28 35.73
C ILE A 25 13.41 3.67 35.24
N PHE A 26 12.41 3.58 36.11
CA PHE A 26 11.09 3.08 35.74
C PHE A 26 10.42 3.95 34.67
N SER A 27 10.49 5.27 34.82
CA SER A 27 9.92 6.22 33.85
C SER A 27 10.58 6.10 32.47
N LEU A 28 11.91 5.96 32.43
CA LEU A 28 12.65 5.70 31.19
C LEU A 28 12.25 4.35 30.57
N GLY A 29 12.05 3.32 31.39
CA GLY A 29 11.55 2.02 30.94
C GLY A 29 10.18 2.11 30.29
N VAL A 30 9.23 2.81 30.90
CA VAL A 30 7.88 3.02 30.35
C VAL A 30 7.95 3.81 29.03
N LEU A 31 8.76 4.86 28.96
CA LEU A 31 8.93 5.65 27.74
C LEU A 31 9.51 4.81 26.59
N GLY A 32 10.47 3.94 26.89
CA GLY A 32 11.04 2.99 25.93
C GLY A 32 9.99 2.03 25.35
N VAL A 33 9.12 1.48 26.20
CA VAL A 33 8.03 0.60 25.76
C VAL A 33 7.02 1.35 24.89
N VAL A 34 6.61 2.57 25.28
CA VAL A 34 5.68 3.38 24.49
C VAL A 34 6.28 3.75 23.12
N GLY A 35 7.58 4.09 23.08
CA GLY A 35 8.27 4.37 21.82
C GLY A 35 8.29 3.17 20.87
N MET A 36 8.59 1.98 21.38
CA MET A 36 8.53 0.74 20.59
C MET A 36 7.10 0.41 20.14
N GLN A 37 6.10 0.59 21.00
CA GLN A 37 4.69 0.38 20.64
C GLN A 37 4.26 1.32 19.51
N ALA A 38 4.63 2.60 19.56
CA ALA A 38 4.31 3.55 18.50
C ALA A 38 4.91 3.14 17.14
N SER A 39 6.17 2.71 17.12
CA SER A 39 6.82 2.22 15.89
C SER A 39 6.23 0.90 15.38
N ALA A 40 5.81 0.01 16.28
CA ALA A 40 5.15 -1.23 15.91
C ALA A 40 3.81 -0.95 15.24
N VAL A 41 3.02 -0.02 15.78
CA VAL A 41 1.71 0.36 15.22
C VAL A 41 1.84 0.90 13.80
N SER A 42 2.80 1.81 13.54
CA SER A 42 2.99 2.34 12.17
C SER A 42 3.39 1.24 11.18
N THR A 43 4.25 0.32 11.60
CA THR A 43 4.68 -0.81 10.76
C THR A 43 3.51 -1.74 10.42
N VAL A 44 2.64 -2.01 11.40
CA VAL A 44 1.43 -2.82 11.20
C VAL A 44 0.45 -2.12 10.27
N GLN A 45 0.27 -0.79 10.39
CA GLN A 45 -0.58 -0.02 9.48
C GLN A 45 -0.06 -0.08 8.04
N ASP A 46 1.24 0.06 7.82
CA ASP A 46 1.83 -0.05 6.48
C ASP A 46 1.67 -1.45 5.87
N ALA A 47 1.86 -2.50 6.68
CA ALA A 47 1.62 -3.88 6.25
C ALA A 47 0.15 -4.10 5.88
N LYS A 48 -0.77 -3.49 6.64
CA LYS A 48 -2.21 -3.52 6.34
C LYS A 48 -2.52 -2.85 5.00
N TYR A 49 -2.01 -1.66 4.73
CA TYR A 49 -2.24 -1.00 3.44
C TYR A 49 -1.71 -1.80 2.25
N ARG A 50 -0.55 -2.47 2.40
CA ARG A 50 -0.02 -3.38 1.37
C ARG A 50 -0.95 -4.58 1.13
N THR A 51 -1.52 -5.12 2.20
CA THR A 51 -2.46 -6.24 2.13
C THR A 51 -3.77 -5.82 1.46
N ASP A 52 -4.32 -4.68 1.87
CA ASP A 52 -5.55 -4.12 1.31
C ASP A 52 -5.35 -3.78 -0.18
N ALA A 53 -4.19 -3.22 -0.57
CA ALA A 53 -3.84 -3.00 -1.98
C ALA A 53 -3.73 -4.30 -2.78
N GLY A 54 -3.11 -5.35 -2.23
CA GLY A 54 -3.05 -6.66 -2.85
C GLY A 54 -4.42 -7.29 -3.07
N LEU A 55 -5.33 -7.16 -2.09
CA LEU A 55 -6.70 -7.63 -2.19
C LEU A 55 -7.47 -6.89 -3.29
N LEU A 56 -7.36 -5.55 -3.33
CA LEU A 56 -7.99 -4.71 -4.37
C LEU A 56 -7.45 -5.02 -5.77
N ALA A 57 -6.16 -5.31 -5.89
CA ALA A 57 -5.58 -5.75 -7.16
C ALA A 57 -6.15 -7.12 -7.58
N ASN A 58 -6.22 -8.08 -6.66
CA ASN A 58 -6.75 -9.41 -6.95
C ASN A 58 -8.24 -9.38 -7.30
N GLU A 59 -9.02 -8.51 -6.66
CA GLU A 59 -10.41 -8.24 -7.01
C GLU A 59 -10.54 -7.72 -8.46
N LEU A 60 -9.71 -6.73 -8.83
CA LEU A 60 -9.67 -6.19 -10.19
C LEU A 60 -9.32 -7.26 -11.23
N LEU A 61 -8.29 -8.06 -10.94
CA LEU A 61 -7.89 -9.17 -11.81
C LEU A 61 -8.98 -10.24 -11.94
N GLY A 62 -9.68 -10.55 -10.85
CA GLY A 62 -10.82 -11.46 -10.88
C GLY A 62 -11.97 -10.96 -11.76
N MET A 63 -12.26 -9.65 -11.71
CA MET A 63 -13.23 -9.02 -12.61
C MET A 63 -12.80 -9.10 -14.08
N MET A 64 -11.50 -8.90 -14.36
CA MET A 64 -10.95 -9.04 -15.72
C MET A 64 -11.06 -10.48 -16.23
N TRP A 65 -10.73 -11.49 -15.42
CA TRP A 65 -10.90 -12.90 -15.78
C TRP A 65 -12.36 -13.26 -16.07
N ALA A 66 -13.30 -12.76 -15.26
CA ALA A 66 -14.72 -12.95 -15.50
C ALA A 66 -15.16 -12.32 -16.85
N GLN A 67 -14.67 -11.12 -17.16
CA GLN A 67 -15.04 -10.42 -18.38
C GLN A 67 -14.40 -11.00 -19.65
N GLN A 68 -13.20 -11.59 -19.54
CA GLN A 68 -12.52 -12.31 -20.61
C GLN A 68 -13.33 -13.53 -21.10
N SER A 69 -14.02 -14.23 -20.18
CA SER A 69 -14.82 -15.41 -20.51
C SER A 69 -16.05 -15.11 -21.38
N GLN A 70 -16.41 -13.84 -21.53
CA GLN A 70 -17.49 -13.42 -22.42
C GLN A 70 -16.97 -13.36 -23.87
N GLN A 71 -17.22 -14.46 -24.59
CA GLN A 71 -16.88 -14.70 -25.99
C GLN A 71 -17.18 -13.51 -26.92
N GLU A 72 -16.41 -13.36 -27.98
CA GLU A 72 -16.38 -12.24 -28.96
C GLU A 72 -17.77 -11.68 -29.33
N ILE A 73 -18.23 -10.64 -28.63
CA ILE A 73 -19.40 -9.84 -29.04
C ILE A 73 -18.89 -8.57 -29.73
N GLY A 74 -19.17 -8.44 -31.03
CA GLY A 74 -18.95 -7.19 -31.77
C GLY A 74 -17.58 -7.00 -32.43
N GLY A 75 -16.84 -8.07 -32.73
CA GLY A 75 -15.62 -8.03 -33.56
C GLY A 75 -14.37 -7.41 -32.91
N LYS A 76 -14.37 -7.27 -31.57
CA LYS A 76 -13.21 -6.80 -30.80
C LYS A 76 -12.44 -7.98 -30.22
N SER A 77 -11.11 -7.90 -30.21
CA SER A 77 -10.27 -8.90 -29.54
C SER A 77 -10.52 -8.87 -28.02
N PRO A 78 -10.26 -9.98 -27.31
CA PRO A 78 -10.43 -10.03 -25.86
C PRO A 78 -9.60 -8.95 -25.13
N GLY A 79 -8.37 -8.70 -25.59
CA GLY A 79 -7.51 -7.63 -25.06
C GLY A 79 -8.08 -6.21 -25.27
N GLN A 80 -8.77 -5.95 -26.39
CA GLN A 80 -9.42 -4.65 -26.63
C GLN A 80 -10.58 -4.40 -25.67
N ARG A 81 -11.38 -5.43 -25.34
CA ARG A 81 -12.48 -5.30 -24.38
C ARG A 81 -12.01 -5.09 -22.96
N LEU A 82 -10.97 -5.83 -22.54
CA LEU A 82 -10.36 -5.63 -21.24
C LEU A 82 -9.81 -4.20 -21.10
N ARG A 83 -9.19 -3.68 -22.15
CA ARG A 83 -8.71 -2.30 -22.18
C ARG A 83 -9.83 -1.28 -22.02
N GLU A 84 -10.88 -1.37 -22.84
CA GLU A 84 -12.01 -0.42 -22.76
C GLU A 84 -12.71 -0.39 -21.40
N ALA A 85 -12.70 -1.52 -20.67
CA ALA A 85 -13.37 -1.63 -19.39
C ALA A 85 -12.48 -1.28 -18.19
N PHE A 86 -11.18 -1.58 -18.24
CA PHE A 86 -10.31 -1.57 -17.07
C PHE A 86 -9.05 -0.72 -17.20
N GLU A 87 -8.66 -0.27 -18.39
CA GLU A 87 -7.53 0.65 -18.53
C GLU A 87 -7.92 2.01 -17.97
N GLY A 88 -7.00 2.62 -17.22
CA GLY A 88 -7.24 3.91 -16.61
C GLY A 88 -6.05 4.39 -15.79
N ASP A 89 -5.93 5.71 -15.68
CA ASP A 89 -4.90 6.38 -14.88
C ASP A 89 -5.49 7.37 -13.88
N GLY A 90 -6.82 7.53 -13.86
CA GLY A 90 -7.53 8.41 -12.94
C GLY A 90 -7.29 9.89 -13.22
N SER A 91 -6.68 10.24 -14.35
CA SER A 91 -6.48 11.62 -14.80
C SER A 91 -7.75 12.25 -15.38
N GLY A 92 -8.77 11.43 -15.69
CA GLY A 92 -9.99 11.86 -16.39
C GLY A 92 -9.77 12.30 -17.84
N GLY A 93 -8.52 12.27 -18.33
CA GLY A 93 -8.14 12.67 -19.69
C GLY A 93 -7.93 11.50 -20.65
N VAL A 94 -7.77 10.29 -20.12
CA VAL A 94 -7.74 9.05 -20.90
C VAL A 94 -9.04 8.30 -20.62
N THR A 95 -9.51 7.48 -21.56
CA THR A 95 -10.78 6.74 -21.49
C THR A 95 -10.76 5.72 -20.36
N ASP A 96 -10.82 6.21 -19.12
CA ASP A 96 -10.91 5.43 -17.90
C ASP A 96 -12.13 4.52 -18.05
N GLY A 97 -11.87 3.23 -18.10
CA GLY A 97 -12.94 2.26 -18.31
C GLY A 97 -13.98 2.31 -17.19
N ALA A 98 -15.23 1.97 -17.51
CA ALA A 98 -16.31 2.02 -16.54
C ALA A 98 -16.04 1.11 -15.32
N GLN A 99 -15.35 -0.01 -15.50
CA GLN A 99 -14.98 -0.90 -14.39
C GLN A 99 -13.79 -0.34 -13.59
N TYR A 100 -12.85 0.34 -14.25
CA TYR A 100 -11.75 1.05 -13.58
C TYR A 100 -12.29 2.15 -12.67
N THR A 101 -13.20 3.00 -13.13
CA THR A 101 -13.74 4.12 -12.32
C THR A 101 -14.52 3.64 -11.10
N ALA A 102 -15.31 2.56 -11.24
CA ALA A 102 -16.01 1.93 -10.13
C ALA A 102 -15.04 1.31 -9.11
N TRP A 103 -13.98 0.64 -9.59
CA TRP A 103 -12.92 0.12 -8.74
C TRP A 103 -12.12 1.23 -8.05
N LEU A 104 -11.80 2.32 -8.76
CA LEU A 104 -11.09 3.48 -8.22
C LEU A 104 -11.84 4.10 -7.04
N ALA A 105 -13.19 4.18 -7.10
CA ALA A 105 -13.99 4.63 -5.98
C ALA A 105 -13.81 3.75 -4.72
N ARG A 106 -13.70 2.42 -4.89
CA ARG A 106 -13.39 1.48 -3.79
C ARG A 106 -11.98 1.69 -3.27
N VAL A 107 -10.99 1.82 -4.15
CA VAL A 107 -9.59 2.09 -3.78
C VAL A 107 -9.49 3.39 -2.98
N ALA A 108 -10.13 4.46 -3.43
CA ALA A 108 -10.14 5.76 -2.75
C ALA A 108 -10.82 5.72 -1.36
N SER A 109 -11.77 4.81 -1.15
CA SER A 109 -12.41 4.59 0.17
C SER A 109 -11.56 3.76 1.14
N THR A 110 -10.60 2.96 0.61
CA THR A 110 -9.83 1.99 1.40
C THR A 110 -8.43 2.50 1.72
N LEU A 111 -7.77 3.17 0.77
CA LEU A 111 -6.38 3.60 0.87
C LEU A 111 -6.27 5.13 0.97
N PRO A 112 -5.41 5.65 1.86
CA PRO A 112 -5.18 7.10 1.96
C PRO A 112 -4.30 7.61 0.81
N GLY A 113 -4.50 8.87 0.42
CA GLY A 113 -3.62 9.56 -0.54
C GLY A 113 -3.84 9.21 -2.02
N VAL A 114 -4.84 8.39 -2.33
CA VAL A 114 -5.14 7.92 -3.70
C VAL A 114 -5.46 9.09 -4.65
N ALA A 115 -6.12 10.15 -4.17
CA ALA A 115 -6.43 11.31 -5.00
C ALA A 115 -5.17 12.08 -5.48
N ALA A 116 -4.07 12.03 -4.72
CA ALA A 116 -2.81 12.67 -5.11
C ALA A 116 -1.96 11.79 -6.04
N ALA A 117 -2.14 10.47 -5.97
CA ALA A 117 -1.44 9.50 -6.79
C ALA A 117 -2.42 8.38 -7.19
N PRO A 118 -3.22 8.58 -8.25
CA PRO A 118 -4.19 7.58 -8.67
C PRO A 118 -3.50 6.28 -9.11
N PRO A 119 -4.17 5.12 -8.95
CA PRO A 119 -3.69 3.85 -9.42
C PRO A 119 -3.69 3.82 -10.96
N LEU A 120 -2.67 3.20 -11.54
CA LEU A 120 -2.51 3.04 -12.97
C LEU A 120 -2.81 1.60 -13.35
N VAL A 121 -3.70 1.40 -14.33
CA VAL A 121 -4.03 0.09 -14.90
C VAL A 121 -3.84 0.16 -16.40
N VAL A 122 -3.02 -0.75 -16.96
CA VAL A 122 -2.74 -0.84 -18.39
C VAL A 122 -2.99 -2.25 -18.89
N VAL A 123 -3.65 -2.39 -20.05
CA VAL A 123 -4.00 -3.68 -20.63
C VAL A 123 -3.41 -3.84 -22.03
N GLY A 124 -2.77 -4.99 -22.27
CA GLY A 124 -2.56 -5.56 -23.59
C GLY A 124 -1.40 -5.02 -24.40
N ARG A 125 -0.35 -4.53 -23.73
CA ARG A 125 0.95 -4.23 -24.36
C ARG A 125 2.07 -5.01 -23.73
N THR A 126 2.79 -5.78 -24.55
CA THR A 126 4.01 -6.49 -24.16
C THR A 126 5.12 -5.57 -23.66
N SER A 127 5.17 -4.31 -24.11
CA SER A 127 6.20 -3.32 -23.75
C SER A 127 5.85 -2.38 -22.58
N VAL A 128 4.56 -2.20 -22.22
CA VAL A 128 4.16 -1.22 -21.19
C VAL A 128 4.22 -1.78 -19.76
N CYS A 129 4.50 -3.08 -19.65
CA CYS A 129 4.62 -3.80 -18.38
C CYS A 129 6.04 -3.92 -17.84
N ASP A 130 7.02 -3.34 -18.54
CA ASP A 130 8.40 -3.28 -18.08
C ASP A 130 8.63 -2.06 -17.18
N PHE A 131 8.56 -2.27 -15.86
CA PHE A 131 8.82 -1.22 -14.89
C PHE A 131 10.31 -0.87 -14.72
N THR A 132 11.21 -1.50 -15.48
CA THR A 132 12.65 -1.19 -15.49
C THR A 132 13.01 -0.10 -16.51
N ASN A 133 12.16 0.15 -17.50
CA ASN A 133 12.35 1.20 -18.49
C ASN A 133 11.54 2.45 -18.13
N THR A 134 12.23 3.53 -17.72
CA THR A 134 11.58 4.79 -17.40
C THR A 134 10.82 5.37 -18.60
N ALA A 135 11.28 5.13 -19.84
CA ALA A 135 10.60 5.62 -21.04
C ALA A 135 9.21 4.99 -21.25
N ASP A 136 9.02 3.71 -20.95
CA ASP A 136 7.72 3.04 -21.02
C ASP A 136 6.82 3.38 -19.82
N SER A 137 7.42 3.69 -18.66
CA SER A 137 6.71 4.27 -17.51
C SER A 137 6.31 5.75 -17.70
N GLN A 138 6.86 6.42 -18.73
CA GLN A 138 6.61 7.82 -19.11
C GLN A 138 5.71 7.94 -20.35
N LEU A 139 5.40 6.83 -21.05
CA LEU A 139 4.37 6.84 -22.08
C LEU A 139 3.02 6.98 -21.39
N GLY A 140 2.52 8.22 -21.34
CA GLY A 140 1.17 8.51 -20.90
C GLY A 140 0.16 7.68 -21.68
N LEU A 141 -0.90 7.26 -21.00
CA LEU A 141 -1.99 6.44 -21.54
C LEU A 141 -2.59 7.02 -22.85
N ALA A 142 -2.43 8.34 -23.07
CA ALA A 142 -2.77 9.06 -24.30
C ALA A 142 -1.89 8.78 -25.54
N ALA A 143 -0.60 8.45 -25.38
CA ALA A 143 0.24 8.01 -26.51
C ALA A 143 -0.07 6.56 -26.93
N LEU A 144 -0.81 5.87 -26.06
CA LEU A 144 -1.08 4.46 -26.08
C LEU A 144 -2.52 4.16 -26.59
N ASN A 145 -3.43 5.11 -26.70
CA ASN A 145 -4.77 4.88 -27.28
C ASN A 145 -4.77 4.35 -28.74
N ASN A 146 -3.69 4.52 -29.51
CA ASN A 146 -3.60 4.15 -30.93
C ASN A 146 -2.98 2.77 -31.24
N GLN A 147 -2.59 1.96 -30.24
CA GLN A 147 -2.07 0.60 -30.51
C GLN A 147 -3.14 -0.46 -30.23
N ALA A 148 -3.30 -1.41 -31.15
CA ALA A 148 -4.16 -2.57 -30.94
C ALA A 148 -3.66 -3.40 -29.74
N ALA A 149 -4.55 -3.78 -28.82
CA ALA A 149 -4.22 -4.74 -27.78
C ALA A 149 -4.09 -6.12 -28.44
N THR A 150 -2.85 -6.51 -28.73
CA THR A 150 -2.49 -7.80 -29.32
C THR A 150 -2.15 -8.85 -28.26
N SER A 151 -2.01 -8.42 -27.01
CA SER A 151 -1.72 -9.25 -25.84
C SER A 151 -2.82 -9.08 -24.79
N THR A 152 -2.93 -10.04 -23.88
CA THR A 152 -3.80 -10.00 -22.70
C THR A 152 -3.03 -9.77 -21.40
N ARG A 153 -1.76 -9.36 -21.51
CA ARG A 153 -0.95 -8.95 -20.36
C ARG A 153 -1.53 -7.72 -19.69
N VAL A 154 -1.76 -7.77 -18.39
CA VAL A 154 -2.29 -6.67 -17.58
C VAL A 154 -1.26 -6.22 -16.56
N CYS A 155 -1.10 -4.91 -16.43
CA CYS A 155 -0.31 -4.27 -15.41
C CYS A 155 -1.18 -3.40 -14.52
N VAL A 156 -1.13 -3.67 -13.22
CA VAL A 156 -1.84 -2.89 -12.20
C VAL A 156 -0.82 -2.30 -11.23
N VAL A 157 -0.90 -1.00 -11.02
CA VAL A 157 -0.06 -0.23 -10.09
C VAL A 157 -0.98 0.52 -9.16
N ILE A 158 -1.04 0.09 -7.90
CA ILE A 158 -1.79 0.79 -6.85
C ILE A 158 -0.81 1.65 -6.06
N ARG A 159 -1.18 2.91 -5.84
CA ARG A 159 -0.39 3.84 -5.04
C ARG A 159 -1.19 4.32 -3.84
N TRP A 160 -0.52 4.49 -2.71
CA TRP A 160 -1.10 5.10 -1.52
C TRP A 160 -0.04 5.95 -0.83
N GLN A 161 -0.50 6.94 -0.07
CA GLN A 161 0.37 7.84 0.66
C GLN A 161 -0.25 8.09 2.03
N THR A 162 0.50 7.78 3.08
CA THR A 162 0.07 8.13 4.43
C THR A 162 0.21 9.65 4.62
N PRO A 163 -0.62 10.30 5.44
CA PRO A 163 -0.56 11.77 5.62
C PRO A 163 0.78 12.32 6.11
N LYS A 164 1.68 11.45 6.63
CA LYS A 164 3.00 11.82 7.15
C LYS A 164 4.15 11.57 6.17
N GLU A 165 3.91 10.90 5.04
CA GLU A 165 4.94 10.63 4.03
C GLU A 165 4.86 11.64 2.87
N THR A 166 6.00 12.02 2.32
CA THR A 166 6.11 12.91 1.14
C THR A 166 6.23 12.16 -0.18
N SER A 167 6.48 10.84 -0.15
CA SER A 167 6.58 9.98 -1.33
C SER A 167 5.51 8.88 -1.29
N PRO A 168 4.77 8.65 -2.39
CA PRO A 168 3.79 7.57 -2.46
C PRO A 168 4.47 6.20 -2.42
N ARG A 169 3.83 5.25 -1.74
CA ARG A 169 4.12 3.83 -1.76
C ARG A 169 3.40 3.18 -2.95
N ASN A 170 3.99 2.12 -3.50
CA ASN A 170 3.47 1.45 -4.69
C ASN A 170 3.37 -0.06 -4.47
N TYR A 171 2.28 -0.65 -4.94
CA TYR A 171 2.11 -2.09 -5.14
C TYR A 171 1.92 -2.35 -6.63
N ARG A 172 2.69 -3.26 -7.20
CA ARG A 172 2.69 -3.56 -8.64
C ARG A 172 2.45 -5.03 -8.87
N VAL A 173 1.59 -5.35 -9.82
CA VAL A 173 1.35 -6.73 -10.27
C VAL A 173 1.25 -6.76 -11.80
N VAL A 174 1.85 -7.79 -12.39
CA VAL A 174 1.80 -8.08 -13.82
C VAL A 174 1.28 -9.50 -13.98
N VAL A 175 0.21 -9.67 -14.77
CA VAL A 175 -0.36 -10.99 -15.04
C VAL A 175 -0.70 -11.12 -16.52
N ASP A 176 -0.67 -12.36 -17.01
CA ASP A 176 -1.18 -12.71 -18.33
C ASP A 176 -2.57 -13.31 -18.17
N ILE A 177 -3.57 -12.75 -18.88
CA ILE A 177 -4.95 -13.22 -18.85
C ILE A 177 -5.21 -14.06 -20.11
N ILE A 178 -4.98 -15.37 -20.07
CA ILE A 178 -5.17 -16.25 -21.25
C ILE A 178 -6.67 -16.42 -21.52
#